data_AF-A0A368GZ25-F1
#
_entry.id   AF-A0A368GZ25-F1
#
_cell.length_a   1.000
_cell.length_b   1.000
_cell.length_c   1.000
_cell.angle_alpha   90.00
_cell.angle_beta   90.00
_cell.angle_gamma   90.00
#
_symmetry.space_group_name_H-M   'P 1'
#
loop_
_entity.id
_entity.type
_entity.pdbx_description
1 polymer ?
#
loop_
_entity_poly.entity_id
_entity_poly.type
_entity_poly.pdbx_seq_one_letter_code
_entity_poly.pdbx_strand_id
1 'polypeptide(L)'
;MLRNVLFLTILAAALIRDELARYGITYVDGFATITPRSSHGKVAIDVHVPTGIDCNTLPGFVKQMIERSMMVTSAGLRCGGNPNVIYVKKD
;
A
#
# COMPACT_ATOMS: atom_id res chain seq x y z
N MET A 1 -16.24 -6.04 -13.93
CA MET A 1 -15.00 -5.36 -13.52
C MET A 1 -15.11 -4.60 -12.21
N LEU A 2 -16.16 -3.78 -11.98
CA LEU A 2 -16.32 -2.96 -10.76
C LEU A 2 -16.26 -3.72 -9.42
N ARG A 3 -16.85 -4.93 -9.37
CA ARG A 3 -16.96 -5.73 -8.13
C ARG A 3 -15.61 -6.25 -7.61
N ASN A 4 -14.67 -6.58 -8.51
CA ASN A 4 -13.31 -7.00 -8.13
C ASN A 4 -12.46 -5.82 -7.63
N VAL A 5 -12.64 -4.64 -8.22
CA VAL A 5 -11.94 -3.43 -7.80
C VAL A 5 -12.34 -3.02 -6.39
N LEU A 6 -13.65 -3.04 -6.09
CA LEU A 6 -14.16 -2.73 -4.75
C LEU A 6 -13.64 -3.72 -3.69
N PHE A 7 -13.52 -4.99 -4.02
CA PHE A 7 -12.99 -6.00 -3.10
C PHE A 7 -11.50 -5.78 -2.82
N LEU A 8 -10.72 -5.47 -3.87
CA LEU A 8 -9.29 -5.14 -3.76
C LEU A 8 -9.04 -3.87 -2.94
N THR A 9 -9.87 -2.84 -3.08
CA THR A 9 -9.71 -1.59 -2.32
C THR A 9 -10.00 -1.79 -0.83
N ILE A 10 -11.02 -2.57 -0.48
CA ILE A 10 -11.34 -2.89 0.92
C ILE A 10 -10.21 -3.71 1.57
N LEU A 11 -9.72 -4.74 0.88
CA LEU A 11 -8.61 -5.57 1.37
C LEU A 11 -7.33 -4.75 1.55
N ALA A 12 -7.01 -3.91 0.58
CA ALA A 12 -5.86 -3.01 0.66
C ALA A 12 -5.97 -2.04 1.84
N ALA A 13 -7.13 -1.41 2.04
CA ALA A 13 -7.35 -0.51 3.17
C ALA A 13 -7.20 -1.23 4.53
N ALA A 14 -7.70 -2.46 4.64
CA ALA A 14 -7.56 -3.27 5.86
C ALA A 14 -6.08 -3.63 6.15
N LEU A 15 -5.32 -4.01 5.12
CA LEU A 15 -3.89 -4.31 5.25
C LEU A 15 -3.09 -3.06 5.64
N ILE A 16 -3.38 -1.91 5.04
CA ILE A 16 -2.72 -0.64 5.38
C ILE A 16 -2.99 -0.27 6.84
N ARG A 17 -4.25 -0.38 7.28
CA ARG A 17 -4.65 -0.10 8.67
C ARG A 17 -3.91 -0.98 9.66
N ASP A 18 -3.89 -2.30 9.42
CA ASP A 18 -3.25 -3.26 10.33
C ASP A 18 -1.73 -3.06 10.37
N GLU A 19 -1.11 -2.80 9.22
CA GLU A 19 0.33 -2.59 9.17
C GLU A 19 0.72 -1.27 9.83
N LEU A 20 0.03 -0.16 9.58
CA LEU A 20 0.31 1.12 10.25
C LEU A 20 0.18 1.00 11.77
N ALA A 21 -0.82 0.26 12.27
CA ALA A 21 -0.99 0.02 13.69
C ALA A 21 0.21 -0.71 14.31
N ARG A 22 0.86 -1.65 13.60
CA ARG A 22 2.09 -2.32 14.06
C ARG A 22 3.27 -1.37 14.22
N TYR A 23 3.28 -0.28 13.45
CA TYR A 23 4.28 0.78 13.55
C TYR A 23 3.84 1.90 14.51
N GLY A 24 2.75 1.72 15.27
CA GLY A 24 2.25 2.71 16.22
C GLY A 24 1.56 3.91 15.55
N ILE A 25 1.20 3.79 14.26
CA ILE A 25 0.56 4.85 13.49
C ILE A 25 -0.94 4.57 13.43
N THR A 26 -1.74 5.46 14.03
CA THR A 26 -3.20 5.42 13.91
C THR A 26 -3.60 5.81 12.49
N TYR A 27 -4.28 4.90 11.78
CA TYR A 27 -4.85 5.22 10.49
C TYR A 27 -6.00 6.23 10.64
N VAL A 28 -5.93 7.32 9.89
CA VAL A 28 -7.01 8.31 9.76
C VAL A 28 -7.58 8.21 8.36
N ASP A 29 -8.91 8.28 8.23
CA ASP A 29 -9.55 8.29 6.93
C ASP A 29 -9.04 9.47 6.09
N GLY A 30 -8.70 9.19 4.82
CA GLY A 30 -7.98 10.13 3.94
C GLY A 30 -6.47 9.90 3.87
N PHE A 31 -5.89 9.07 4.74
CA PHE A 31 -4.47 8.69 4.63
C PHE A 31 -4.18 7.83 3.42
N ALA A 32 -5.14 7.12 2.83
CA ALA A 32 -4.91 6.34 1.63
C ALA A 32 -5.91 6.69 0.53
N THR A 33 -5.41 6.95 -0.68
CA THR A 33 -6.20 7.02 -1.90
C THR A 33 -5.93 5.77 -2.71
N ILE A 34 -6.97 5.00 -3.02
CA ILE A 34 -6.85 3.78 -3.81
C ILE A 34 -7.50 4.00 -5.16
N THR A 35 -6.69 3.98 -6.21
CA THR A 35 -7.14 4.21 -7.58
C THR A 35 -6.96 2.93 -8.40
N PRO A 36 -8.03 2.36 -8.98
CA PRO A 36 -7.87 1.26 -9.94
C PRO A 36 -7.09 1.73 -11.16
N ARG A 37 -6.12 0.94 -11.61
CA ARG A 37 -5.47 1.15 -12.90
C ARG A 37 -6.12 0.21 -13.92
N SER A 38 -6.43 0.75 -15.10
CA SER A 38 -7.02 -0.01 -16.21
C SER A 38 -6.09 -1.10 -16.77
N SER A 39 -4.81 -1.07 -16.41
CA SER A 39 -3.78 -1.93 -16.97
C SER A 39 -3.38 -3.07 -16.02
N HIS A 40 -3.34 -4.30 -16.54
CA HIS A 40 -2.79 -5.50 -15.88
C HIS A 40 -3.35 -5.82 -14.48
N GLY A 41 -4.60 -5.47 -14.18
CA GLY A 41 -5.22 -5.77 -12.89
C GLY A 41 -4.57 -5.08 -11.69
N LYS A 42 -3.89 -3.95 -11.92
CA LYS A 42 -3.16 -3.21 -10.89
C LYS A 42 -4.07 -2.22 -10.16
N VAL A 43 -3.80 -2.02 -8.88
CA VAL A 43 -4.32 -0.88 -8.11
C VAL A 43 -3.16 0.01 -7.72
N ALA A 44 -3.37 1.33 -7.80
CA ALA A 44 -2.48 2.32 -7.23
C ALA A 44 -3.00 2.68 -5.84
N ILE A 45 -2.11 2.70 -4.86
CA ILE A 45 -2.42 3.07 -3.48
C ILE A 45 -1.44 4.17 -3.12
N ASP A 46 -1.96 5.38 -2.94
CA ASP A 46 -1.20 6.52 -2.47
C ASP A 46 -1.49 6.70 -0.99
N VAL A 47 -0.51 6.41 -0.13
CA VAL A 47 -0.64 6.60 1.32
C VAL A 47 0.06 7.90 1.73
N HIS A 48 -0.72 8.86 2.22
CA HIS A 48 -0.26 10.10 2.82
C HIS A 48 -0.35 10.02 4.34
N VAL A 49 0.80 9.79 4.98
CA VAL A 49 0.93 9.86 6.44
C VAL A 49 1.70 11.14 6.78
N PRO A 50 1.10 12.09 7.54
CA PRO A 50 1.70 13.40 7.76
C PRO A 50 3.02 13.36 8.55
N THR A 51 3.19 12.36 9.43
CA THR A 51 4.43 12.12 10.20
C THR A 51 4.54 10.65 10.60
N GLY A 52 5.76 10.15 10.82
CA GLY A 52 6.00 8.86 11.49
C GLY A 52 6.42 7.67 10.60
N ILE A 53 6.54 7.84 9.28
CA ILE A 53 7.10 6.79 8.40
C ILE A 53 8.53 7.16 8.01
N ASP A 54 9.50 6.34 8.43
CA ASP A 54 10.87 6.39 7.93
C ASP A 54 10.95 5.71 6.56
N CYS A 55 11.34 6.47 5.53
CA CYS A 55 11.56 5.97 4.17
C CYS A 55 12.51 4.77 4.09
N ASN A 56 13.43 4.61 5.03
CA ASN A 56 14.34 3.46 5.09
C ASN A 56 13.64 2.17 5.49
N THR A 57 12.58 2.27 6.30
CA THR A 57 11.79 1.13 6.78
C THR A 57 10.60 0.79 5.87
N LEU A 58 10.24 1.73 4.98
CA LEU A 58 9.10 1.62 4.08
C LEU A 58 9.13 0.39 3.15
N PRO A 59 10.27 -0.03 2.55
CA PRO A 59 10.31 -1.27 1.77
C PRO A 59 9.96 -2.51 2.58
N GLY A 60 10.38 -2.57 3.86
CA GLY A 60 10.05 -3.67 4.77
C GLY A 60 8.56 -3.70 5.14
N PHE A 61 7.98 -2.53 5.41
CA PHE A 61 6.54 -2.36 5.62
C PHE A 61 5.74 -2.89 4.41
N VAL A 62 6.12 -2.46 3.21
CA VAL A 62 5.44 -2.89 1.97
C VAL A 62 5.64 -4.38 1.73
N LYS A 63 6.81 -4.94 2.03
CA LYS A 63 7.06 -6.39 1.94
C LYS A 63 6.09 -7.18 2.83
N GLN A 64 5.95 -6.80 4.10
CA GLN A 64 5.03 -7.48 5.04
C GLN A 64 3.57 -7.42 4.55
N MET A 65 3.13 -6.28 4.02
CA MET A 65 1.79 -6.18 3.43
C MET A 65 1.58 -7.12 2.24
N ILE A 66 2.55 -7.22 1.34
CA ILE A 66 2.49 -8.09 0.14
C ILE A 66 2.48 -9.57 0.56
N GLU A 67 3.34 -9.96 1.51
CA GLU A 67 3.42 -11.34 2.01
C GLU A 67 2.09 -11.81 2.60
N ARG A 68 1.41 -10.94 3.33
CA ARG A 68 0.11 -11.22 3.95
C ARG A 68 -1.07 -11.18 2.99
N SER A 69 -0.92 -10.56 1.84
CA SER A 69 -1.97 -10.50 0.83
C SER A 69 -1.96 -11.72 -0.07
N MET A 70 -3.09 -12.43 -0.20
CA MET A 70 -3.20 -13.57 -1.14
C MET A 70 -3.28 -13.13 -2.61
N MET A 71 -3.53 -11.84 -2.88
CA MET A 71 -3.79 -11.32 -4.24
C MET A 71 -2.67 -10.41 -4.77
N VAL A 72 -1.88 -9.80 -3.89
CA VAL A 72 -0.80 -8.89 -4.29
C VAL A 72 0.47 -9.69 -4.51
N THR A 73 1.04 -9.59 -5.71
CA THR A 73 2.29 -10.28 -6.11
C THR A 73 3.50 -9.35 -6.08
N SER A 74 3.28 -8.03 -6.14
CA SER A 74 4.32 -7.01 -6.06
C SER A 74 3.71 -5.64 -5.79
N ALA A 75 4.52 -4.70 -5.30
CA ALA A 75 4.16 -3.29 -5.21
C ALA A 75 5.33 -2.40 -5.64
N GLY A 76 5.00 -1.25 -6.21
CA GLY A 76 5.93 -0.13 -6.36
C GLY A 76 5.63 0.89 -5.27
N LEU A 77 6.66 1.36 -4.56
CA LEU A 77 6.53 2.36 -3.52
C LEU A 77 7.44 3.56 -3.81
N ARG A 78 7.00 4.74 -3.38
CA ARG A 78 7.75 5.99 -3.42
C ARG A 78 7.62 6.64 -2.05
N CYS A 79 8.70 7.24 -1.57
CA CYS A 79 8.68 7.99 -0.32
C CYS A 79 8.77 9.49 -0.60
N GLY A 80 7.79 10.25 -0.11
CA GLY A 80 7.72 11.71 -0.27
C GLY A 80 7.81 12.16 -1.73
N GLY A 81 8.54 13.25 -1.98
CA GLY A 81 8.73 13.83 -3.31
C GLY A 81 9.72 13.08 -4.20
N ASN A 82 10.32 11.97 -3.75
CA ASN A 82 11.34 11.26 -4.53
C ASN A 82 10.70 10.63 -5.80
N PRO A 83 11.26 10.88 -7.00
CA PRO A 83 10.78 10.26 -8.24
C PRO A 83 11.06 8.76 -8.32
N ASN A 84 12.03 8.24 -7.55
CA ASN A 84 12.44 6.85 -7.64
C ASN A 84 11.40 5.92 -7.03
N VAL A 85 10.90 5.00 -7.87
CA VAL A 85 10.03 3.90 -7.45
C VAL A 85 10.89 2.72 -7.04
N ILE A 86 10.71 2.26 -5.80
CA ILE A 86 11.29 1.02 -5.31
C ILE A 86 10.25 -0.08 -5.53
N TYR A 87 10.64 -1.14 -6.23
CA TYR A 87 9.76 -2.29 -6.47
C TYR A 87 10.05 -3.40 -5.47
N VAL A 88 9.01 -3.83 -4.77
CA VAL A 88 9.03 -4.96 -3.82
C VAL A 88 8.18 -6.08 -4.40
N LYS A 89 8.71 -7.31 -4.38
CA LYS A 89 8.01 -8.50 -4.87
C LYS A 89 7.68 -9.42 -3.71
N LYS A 90 6.64 -10.23 -3.88
CA LYS A 90 6.43 -11.43 -3.09
C LYS A 90 7.45 -12.45 -3.59
N ASP A 91 8.35 -12.89 -2.71
CA ASP A 91 9.37 -13.90 -3.03
C ASP A 91 8.71 -15.22 -3.50
#